data_AF-A0A3L7QC52-F1
#
_entry.id   AF-A0A3L7QC52-F1
#
_cell.length_a   1.000
_cell.length_b   1.000
_cell.length_c   1.000
_cell.angle_alpha   90.00
_cell.angle_beta   90.00
_cell.angle_gamma   90.00
#
_symmetry.space_group_name_H-M   'P 1'
#
loop_
_entity.id
_entity.type
_entity.pdbx_description
1 polymer ?
#
loop_
_entity_poly.entity_id
_entity_poly.type
_entity_poly.pdbx_seq_one_letter_code
_entity_poly.pdbx_strand_id
1 'polypeptide(L)'
;MSQSAILTPVSRLRSVRVDAAALPLWEVAVLGLAGGCAAFAVGLLDLHLRIPGHSILQAVLPMALGWAVVPRKLSGAGMSVSAALTAGTLMKLGYGEFGAGAWTSLLALGPAMDLLMGSALGSRWPALAIAVAGLAANTLAFIAKAFEKLAQRPIPGSGMGGGRGMGNGGGRGLGRGREWEEWIRVAPASYLICGLVAGLVCGVILFRLRRQRSAADAAGSPSP
;
A
#
# COMPACT_ATOMS: atom_id res chain seq x y z
N MET A 1 19.74 54.33 2.63
CA MET A 1 20.05 53.18 3.50
C MET A 1 18.91 52.17 3.36
N SER A 2 19.02 51.26 2.40
CA SER A 2 18.03 50.19 2.18
C SER A 2 18.74 48.85 2.33
N GLN A 3 18.50 48.17 3.44
CA GLN A 3 18.90 46.78 3.63
C GLN A 3 17.91 45.90 2.87
N SER A 4 18.26 45.56 1.64
CA SER A 4 17.64 44.45 0.92
C SER A 4 18.09 43.16 1.59
N ALA A 5 17.28 42.68 2.54
CA ALA A 5 17.44 41.37 3.13
C ALA A 5 17.29 40.32 2.02
N ILE A 6 18.43 39.83 1.55
CA ILE A 6 18.53 38.68 0.65
C ILE A 6 18.02 37.48 1.45
N LEU A 7 16.72 37.20 1.30
CA LEU A 7 16.14 35.92 1.65
C LEU A 7 16.78 34.91 0.69
N THR A 8 17.93 34.35 1.06
CA THR A 8 18.42 33.12 0.44
C THR A 8 17.39 32.04 0.76
N PRO A 9 16.67 31.50 -0.24
CA PRO A 9 15.91 30.29 -0.02
C PRO A 9 16.96 29.21 0.24
N VAL A 10 17.20 28.92 1.52
CA VAL A 10 17.96 27.75 1.93
C VAL A 10 17.10 26.56 1.53
N SER A 11 17.21 26.14 0.27
CA SER A 11 16.66 24.89 -0.25
C SER A 11 17.38 23.74 0.46
N ARG A 12 17.01 23.48 1.72
CA ARG A 12 17.47 22.37 2.58
C ARG A 12 16.85 21.03 2.17
N LEU A 13 16.24 20.94 1.01
CA LEU A 13 15.85 19.66 0.45
C LEU A 13 16.96 19.26 -0.49
N ARG A 14 18.02 18.67 0.10
CA ARG A 14 19.04 17.87 -0.59
C ARG A 14 18.29 17.07 -1.63
N SER A 15 18.42 17.47 -2.90
CA SER A 15 17.68 16.83 -3.99
C SER A 15 18.00 15.35 -3.86
N VAL A 16 16.97 14.53 -3.65
CA VAL A 16 17.07 13.08 -3.70
C VAL A 16 17.38 12.76 -5.16
N ARG A 17 18.59 13.07 -5.61
CA ARG A 17 19.09 12.69 -6.92
C ARG A 17 19.09 11.18 -6.93
N VAL A 18 18.61 10.64 -8.03
CA VAL A 18 18.78 9.25 -8.37
C VAL A 18 20.28 9.11 -8.62
N ASP A 19 21.06 8.92 -7.56
CA ASP A 19 22.40 8.40 -7.74
C ASP A 19 22.17 7.00 -8.28
N ALA A 20 22.52 6.79 -9.55
CA ALA A 20 22.50 5.48 -10.21
C ALA A 20 23.48 4.47 -9.58
N ALA A 21 23.98 4.77 -8.37
CA ALA A 21 24.74 3.87 -7.54
C ALA A 21 23.90 2.62 -7.26
N ALA A 22 24.53 1.46 -7.46
CA ALA A 22 23.91 0.18 -7.18
C ALA A 22 23.31 0.17 -5.76
N LEU A 23 22.10 -0.39 -5.64
CA LEU A 23 21.49 -0.61 -4.34
C LEU A 23 22.36 -1.60 -3.56
N PRO A 24 22.82 -1.28 -2.35
CA PRO A 24 23.56 -2.24 -1.55
C PRO A 24 22.66 -3.44 -1.25
N LEU A 25 23.24 -4.65 -1.26
CA LEU A 25 22.50 -5.91 -1.14
C LEU A 25 21.57 -5.96 0.09
N TRP A 26 21.99 -5.36 1.21
CA TRP A 26 21.20 -5.35 2.45
C TRP A 26 19.91 -4.53 2.29
N GLU A 27 19.91 -3.45 1.51
CA GLU A 27 18.70 -2.67 1.27
C GLU A 27 17.71 -3.47 0.44
N VAL A 28 18.21 -4.15 -0.61
CA VAL A 28 17.40 -5.05 -1.43
C VAL A 28 16.81 -6.17 -0.57
N ALA A 29 17.60 -6.74 0.34
CA ALA A 29 17.13 -7.78 1.26
C ALA A 29 16.03 -7.26 2.20
N VAL A 30 16.20 -6.07 2.80
CA VAL A 30 15.19 -5.47 3.69
C VAL A 30 13.89 -5.18 2.94
N LEU A 31 13.96 -4.60 1.73
CA LEU A 31 12.79 -4.34 0.90
C LEU A 31 12.10 -5.65 0.47
N GLY A 32 12.89 -6.65 0.08
CA GLY A 32 12.40 -7.98 -0.25
C GLY A 32 11.65 -8.64 0.91
N LEU A 33 12.24 -8.58 2.12
CA LEU A 33 11.62 -9.10 3.35
C LEU A 33 10.35 -8.33 3.71
N ALA A 34 10.35 -7.00 3.62
CA ALA A 34 9.17 -6.19 3.91
C ALA A 34 8.01 -6.50 2.95
N GLY A 35 8.28 -6.62 1.65
CA GLY A 35 7.30 -7.04 0.66
C GLY A 35 6.81 -8.47 0.89
N GLY A 36 7.72 -9.40 1.19
CA GLY A 36 7.40 -10.78 1.54
C GLY A 36 6.48 -10.85 2.77
N CYS A 37 6.84 -10.18 3.86
CA CYS A 37 6.03 -10.07 5.07
C CYS A 37 4.64 -9.47 4.80
N ALA A 38 4.53 -8.50 3.87
CA ALA A 38 3.25 -7.97 3.45
C ALA A 38 2.38 -9.02 2.75
N ALA A 39 2.96 -9.83 1.85
CA ALA A 39 2.25 -10.93 1.21
C ALA A 39 1.82 -12.01 2.22
N PHE A 40 2.69 -12.36 3.18
CA PHE A 40 2.34 -13.27 4.27
C PHE A 40 1.21 -12.72 5.15
N ALA A 41 1.29 -11.45 5.54
CA ALA A 41 0.26 -10.80 6.33
C ALA A 41 -1.09 -10.80 5.60
N VAL A 42 -1.10 -10.52 4.29
CA VAL A 42 -2.33 -10.52 3.48
C VAL A 42 -2.87 -11.93 3.24
N GLY A 43 -1.99 -12.90 2.99
CA GLY A 43 -2.39 -14.25 2.60
C GLY A 43 -2.73 -15.17 3.77
N LEU A 44 -2.12 -14.95 4.95
CA LEU A 44 -2.23 -15.87 6.10
C LEU A 44 -2.93 -15.26 7.32
N LEU A 45 -2.96 -13.94 7.48
CA LEU A 45 -3.68 -13.34 8.60
C LEU A 45 -5.12 -13.11 8.21
N ASP A 46 -6.04 -13.92 8.72
CA ASP A 46 -7.46 -13.61 8.67
C ASP A 46 -7.82 -12.77 9.90
N LEU A 47 -7.90 -11.44 9.71
CA LEU A 47 -8.29 -10.53 10.78
C LEU A 47 -9.77 -10.69 11.18
N HIS A 48 -10.54 -11.54 10.49
CA HIS A 48 -11.99 -11.72 10.69
C HIS A 48 -12.80 -10.41 10.66
N LEU A 49 -12.17 -9.32 10.20
CA LEU A 49 -12.80 -8.06 9.88
C LEU A 49 -13.59 -8.33 8.61
N ARG A 50 -14.88 -8.67 8.75
CA ARG A 50 -15.83 -8.91 7.65
C ARG A 50 -16.14 -7.63 6.83
N ILE A 51 -15.12 -6.79 6.61
CA ILE A 51 -15.19 -5.48 5.99
C ILE A 51 -14.45 -5.55 4.65
N PRO A 52 -15.09 -5.19 3.53
CA PRO A 52 -14.42 -5.15 2.23
C PRO A 52 -13.25 -4.16 2.23
N GLY A 53 -12.12 -4.56 1.65
CA GLY A 53 -10.95 -3.67 1.49
C GLY A 53 -10.01 -3.60 2.69
N HIS A 54 -10.16 -4.45 3.71
CA HIS A 54 -9.26 -4.49 4.87
C HIS A 54 -7.86 -5.04 4.57
N SER A 55 -7.68 -5.77 3.45
CA SER A 55 -6.39 -6.36 3.06
C SER A 55 -5.28 -5.32 2.90
N ILE A 56 -5.61 -4.07 2.55
CA ILE A 56 -4.63 -2.99 2.48
C ILE A 56 -4.00 -2.70 3.85
N LEU A 57 -4.76 -2.85 4.94
CA LEU A 57 -4.28 -2.59 6.31
C LEU A 57 -3.20 -3.59 6.72
N GLN A 58 -3.32 -4.85 6.26
CA GLN A 58 -2.34 -5.90 6.53
C GLN A 58 -1.04 -5.68 5.76
N ALA A 59 -1.13 -5.19 4.52
CA ALA A 59 0.05 -4.88 3.70
C ALA A 59 0.76 -3.61 4.18
N VAL A 60 0.01 -2.60 4.63
CA VAL A 60 0.58 -1.26 4.88
C VAL A 60 1.62 -1.26 5.98
N LEU A 61 1.42 -2.07 7.03
CA LEU A 61 2.30 -2.07 8.20
C LEU A 61 3.71 -2.58 7.88
N PRO A 62 3.89 -3.80 7.32
CA PRO A 62 5.22 -4.28 6.93
C PRO A 62 5.86 -3.43 5.83
N MET A 63 5.09 -2.93 4.86
CA MET A 63 5.63 -2.04 3.83
C MET A 63 6.08 -0.68 4.39
N ALA A 64 5.31 -0.08 5.31
CA ALA A 64 5.69 1.17 5.98
C ALA A 64 6.98 1.01 6.79
N LEU A 65 7.15 -0.13 7.47
CA LEU A 65 8.38 -0.45 8.19
C LEU A 65 9.58 -0.59 7.25
N GLY A 66 9.43 -1.36 6.16
CA GLY A 66 10.48 -1.48 5.14
C GLY A 66 10.91 -0.12 4.57
N TRP A 67 9.92 0.73 4.29
CA TRP A 67 10.14 2.08 3.80
C TRP A 67 10.85 2.97 4.83
N ALA A 68 10.51 2.84 6.11
CA ALA A 68 11.18 3.58 7.17
C ALA A 68 12.66 3.18 7.31
N VAL A 69 12.98 1.90 7.14
CA VAL A 69 14.35 1.40 7.19
C VAL A 69 15.13 1.87 5.96
N VAL A 70 14.55 1.75 4.76
CA VAL A 70 15.20 2.08 3.48
C VAL A 70 14.42 3.19 2.75
N PRO A 71 14.59 4.48 3.13
CA PRO A 71 13.82 5.60 2.56
C PRO A 71 14.40 6.06 1.21
N ARG A 72 14.41 5.16 0.22
CA ARG A 72 14.87 5.44 -1.16
C ARG A 72 13.71 5.63 -2.13
N LYS A 73 13.97 6.32 -3.25
CA LYS A 73 13.04 6.35 -4.39
C LYS A 73 12.82 4.93 -4.91
N LEU A 74 11.59 4.61 -5.32
CA LEU A 74 11.20 3.31 -5.89
C LEU A 74 11.29 2.13 -4.91
N SER A 75 11.53 2.37 -3.62
CA SER A 75 11.53 1.32 -2.61
C SER A 75 10.14 0.71 -2.44
N GLY A 76 9.08 1.51 -2.60
CA GLY A 76 7.69 1.03 -2.63
C GLY A 76 7.46 0.02 -3.76
N ALA A 77 7.86 0.37 -4.97
CA ALA A 77 7.77 -0.48 -6.15
C ALA A 77 8.57 -1.78 -5.96
N GLY A 78 9.79 -1.71 -5.43
CA GLY A 78 10.60 -2.89 -5.11
C GLY A 78 9.92 -3.82 -4.09
N MET A 79 9.32 -3.26 -3.03
CA MET A 79 8.52 -4.04 -2.07
C MET A 79 7.27 -4.65 -2.73
N SER A 80 6.64 -3.96 -3.66
CA SER A 80 5.43 -4.47 -4.35
C SER A 80 5.77 -5.62 -5.30
N VAL A 81 6.90 -5.55 -6.00
CA VAL A 81 7.40 -6.65 -6.83
C VAL A 81 7.71 -7.87 -5.98
N SER A 82 8.45 -7.71 -4.88
CA SER A 82 8.76 -8.82 -3.98
C SER A 82 7.52 -9.40 -3.29
N ALA A 83 6.55 -8.56 -2.92
CA ALA A 83 5.26 -9.00 -2.40
C ALA A 83 4.48 -9.82 -3.44
N ALA A 84 4.43 -9.36 -4.69
CA ALA A 84 3.78 -10.07 -5.79
C ALA A 84 4.43 -11.43 -6.06
N LEU A 85 5.76 -11.49 -6.11
CA LEU A 85 6.50 -12.75 -6.26
C LEU A 85 6.26 -13.71 -5.09
N THR A 86 6.20 -13.18 -3.87
CA THR A 86 5.91 -13.99 -2.67
C THR A 86 4.48 -14.51 -2.69
N ALA A 87 3.49 -13.66 -2.97
CA ALA A 87 2.08 -14.05 -3.09
C ALA A 87 1.89 -15.13 -4.17
N GLY A 88 2.52 -14.96 -5.33
CA GLY A 88 2.49 -15.95 -6.40
C GLY A 88 3.13 -17.29 -6.01
N THR A 89 4.23 -17.25 -5.27
CA THR A 89 4.87 -18.45 -4.71
C THR A 89 3.98 -19.15 -3.68
N LEU A 90 3.37 -18.38 -2.76
CA LEU A 90 2.44 -18.91 -1.77
C LEU A 90 1.24 -19.60 -2.43
N MET A 91 0.63 -18.97 -3.44
CA MET A 91 -0.46 -19.57 -4.21
C MET A 91 -0.05 -20.88 -4.90
N LYS A 92 1.14 -20.92 -5.52
CA LYS A 92 1.65 -22.15 -6.17
C LYS A 92 1.89 -23.29 -5.17
N LEU A 93 2.26 -22.96 -3.95
CA LEU A 93 2.46 -23.92 -2.87
C LEU A 93 1.15 -24.28 -2.13
N GLY A 94 0.01 -23.71 -2.53
CA GLY A 94 -1.28 -23.94 -1.89
C GLY A 94 -1.47 -23.18 -0.56
N TYR A 95 -0.63 -22.19 -0.28
CA TYR A 95 -0.74 -21.33 0.90
C TYR A 95 -1.45 -20.02 0.55
N GLY A 96 -2.60 -19.79 1.17
CA GLY A 96 -3.37 -18.55 1.04
C GLY A 96 -4.10 -18.40 -0.31
N GLU A 97 -5.24 -17.71 -0.28
CA GLU A 97 -6.01 -17.36 -1.48
C GLU A 97 -5.97 -15.85 -1.68
N PHE A 98 -5.31 -15.41 -2.75
CA PHE A 98 -5.21 -13.98 -3.06
C PHE A 98 -6.26 -13.61 -4.12
N GLY A 99 -7.33 -12.93 -3.69
CA GLY A 99 -8.32 -12.36 -4.62
C GLY A 99 -7.75 -11.18 -5.42
N ALA A 100 -8.44 -10.75 -6.49
CA ALA A 100 -7.96 -9.65 -7.34
C ALA A 100 -7.75 -8.34 -6.56
N GLY A 101 -8.60 -8.07 -5.56
CA GLY A 101 -8.45 -6.92 -4.66
C GLY A 101 -7.16 -6.96 -3.82
N ALA A 102 -6.74 -8.15 -3.38
CA ALA A 102 -5.49 -8.32 -2.62
C ALA A 102 -4.27 -8.13 -3.53
N TRP A 103 -4.27 -8.75 -4.72
CA TRP A 103 -3.23 -8.57 -5.73
C TRP A 103 -3.03 -7.11 -6.13
N THR A 104 -4.13 -6.44 -6.46
CA THR A 104 -4.09 -5.02 -6.84
C THR A 104 -3.64 -4.13 -5.69
N SER A 105 -4.04 -4.41 -4.46
CA SER A 105 -3.53 -3.68 -3.29
C SER A 105 -2.01 -3.86 -3.13
N LEU A 106 -1.51 -5.10 -3.18
CA LEU A 106 -0.08 -5.41 -3.05
C LEU A 106 0.77 -4.77 -4.15
N LEU A 107 0.25 -4.74 -5.38
CA LEU A 107 0.95 -4.19 -6.55
C LEU A 107 0.87 -2.66 -6.62
N ALA A 108 -0.26 -2.06 -6.24
CA ALA A 108 -0.49 -0.63 -6.39
C ALA A 108 0.03 0.20 -5.21
N LEU A 109 0.06 -0.37 -4.00
CA LEU A 109 0.39 0.37 -2.78
C LEU A 109 1.79 1.00 -2.84
N GLY A 110 2.82 0.23 -3.23
CA GLY A 110 4.18 0.75 -3.30
C GLY A 110 4.39 1.83 -4.35
N PRO A 111 4.02 1.62 -5.64
CA PRO A 111 4.10 2.67 -6.65
C PRO A 111 3.30 3.93 -6.30
N ALA A 112 2.09 3.79 -5.74
CA ALA A 112 1.29 4.93 -5.30
C ALA A 112 2.02 5.73 -4.21
N MET A 113 2.63 5.03 -3.25
CA MET A 113 3.47 5.64 -2.23
C MET A 113 4.70 6.34 -2.83
N ASP A 114 5.43 5.71 -3.75
CA ASP A 114 6.62 6.31 -4.36
C ASP A 114 6.30 7.61 -5.14
N LEU A 115 5.20 7.62 -5.89
CA LEU A 115 4.74 8.78 -6.65
C LEU A 115 4.38 9.96 -5.73
N LEU A 116 3.61 9.68 -4.68
CA LEU A 116 3.11 10.72 -3.78
C LEU A 116 4.16 11.18 -2.78
N MET A 117 5.09 10.32 -2.40
CA MET A 117 6.26 10.70 -1.60
C MET A 117 7.20 11.64 -2.37
N GLY A 118 7.35 11.40 -3.68
CA GLY A 118 8.15 12.26 -4.56
C GLY A 118 7.66 13.71 -4.57
N SER A 119 6.34 13.92 -4.51
CA SER A 119 5.73 15.24 -4.42
C SER A 119 5.60 15.76 -2.98
N ALA A 120 5.45 14.88 -2.00
CA ALA A 120 5.26 15.23 -0.58
C ALA A 120 6.51 15.80 0.11
N LEU A 121 7.71 15.48 -0.38
CA LEU A 121 8.97 15.93 0.23
C LEU A 121 9.13 17.46 0.28
N GLY A 122 8.42 18.20 -0.58
CA GLY A 122 8.35 19.67 -0.55
C GLY A 122 7.05 20.25 0.04
N SER A 123 6.09 19.41 0.44
CA SER A 123 4.78 19.86 0.92
C SER A 123 4.78 20.14 2.42
N ARG A 124 3.94 21.08 2.85
CA ARG A 124 3.66 21.34 4.28
C ARG A 124 2.83 20.24 4.94
N TRP A 125 2.27 19.31 4.15
CA TRP A 125 1.35 18.27 4.61
C TRP A 125 1.72 16.85 4.14
N PRO A 126 2.92 16.35 4.44
CA PRO A 126 3.35 15.00 4.02
C PRO A 126 2.46 13.88 4.57
N ALA A 127 1.85 14.03 5.75
CA ALA A 127 0.89 13.06 6.28
C ALA A 127 -0.36 12.94 5.39
N LEU A 128 -0.85 14.05 4.84
CA LEU A 128 -1.99 14.06 3.93
C LEU A 128 -1.63 13.37 2.61
N ALA A 129 -0.44 13.59 2.07
CA ALA A 129 0.00 12.93 0.85
C ALA A 129 0.06 11.39 1.01
N ILE A 130 0.50 10.90 2.17
CA ILE A 130 0.52 9.48 2.48
C ILE A 130 -0.91 8.93 2.68
N ALA A 131 -1.80 9.69 3.32
CA ALA A 131 -3.22 9.35 3.41
C ALA A 131 -3.87 9.22 2.02
N VAL A 132 -3.59 10.16 1.11
CA VAL A 132 -4.04 10.13 -0.28
C VAL A 132 -3.45 8.93 -1.04
N ALA A 133 -2.21 8.53 -0.73
CA ALA A 133 -1.61 7.34 -1.34
C ALA A 133 -2.33 6.05 -0.95
N GLY A 134 -2.61 5.88 0.35
CA GLY A 134 -3.41 4.76 0.83
C GLY A 134 -4.81 4.75 0.23
N LEU A 135 -5.44 5.92 0.11
CA LEU A 135 -6.76 6.09 -0.53
C LEU A 135 -6.74 5.69 -2.01
N ALA A 136 -5.75 6.17 -2.77
CA ALA A 136 -5.61 5.88 -4.20
C ALA A 136 -5.37 4.38 -4.43
N ALA A 137 -4.47 3.76 -3.66
CA ALA A 137 -4.19 2.33 -3.73
C ALA A 137 -5.45 1.50 -3.45
N ASN A 138 -6.23 1.86 -2.41
CA ASN A 138 -7.45 1.11 -2.10
C ASN A 138 -8.58 1.37 -3.11
N THR A 139 -8.65 2.56 -3.69
CA THR A 139 -9.60 2.86 -4.77
C THR A 139 -9.32 1.98 -6.00
N LEU A 140 -8.06 1.81 -6.37
CA LEU A 140 -7.68 0.87 -7.44
C LEU A 140 -8.07 -0.57 -7.11
N ALA A 141 -7.90 -1.00 -5.85
CA ALA A 141 -8.32 -2.32 -5.41
C ALA A 141 -9.85 -2.51 -5.47
N PHE A 142 -10.61 -1.47 -5.12
CA PHE A 142 -12.07 -1.46 -5.26
C PHE A 142 -12.47 -1.60 -6.74
N ILE A 143 -11.87 -0.81 -7.63
CA ILE A 143 -12.15 -0.85 -9.08
C ILE A 143 -11.86 -2.24 -9.64
N ALA A 144 -10.69 -2.82 -9.31
CA ALA A 144 -10.33 -4.15 -9.76
C ALA A 144 -11.31 -5.23 -9.27
N LYS A 145 -11.76 -5.13 -8.01
CA LYS A 145 -12.76 -6.04 -7.45
C LYS A 145 -14.13 -5.86 -8.09
N ALA A 146 -14.51 -4.63 -8.42
CA ALA A 146 -15.74 -4.32 -9.13
C ALA A 146 -15.73 -4.94 -10.54
N PHE A 147 -14.61 -4.83 -11.28
CA PHE A 147 -14.44 -5.48 -12.58
C PHE A 147 -14.50 -7.01 -12.48
N GLU A 148 -13.85 -7.61 -11.48
CA GLU A 148 -13.92 -9.05 -11.25
C GLU A 148 -15.38 -9.52 -11.04
N LYS A 149 -16.13 -8.83 -10.17
CA LYS A 149 -17.56 -9.12 -9.93
C LYS A 149 -18.43 -8.85 -11.15
N LEU A 150 -18.11 -7.84 -11.96
CA LEU A 150 -18.83 -7.53 -13.19
C LEU A 150 -18.62 -8.61 -14.26
N ALA A 151 -17.38 -9.09 -14.41
CA ALA A 151 -17.02 -10.15 -15.35
C ALA A 151 -17.62 -11.52 -14.97
N GLN A 152 -17.88 -11.75 -13.68
CA GLN A 152 -18.53 -12.97 -13.18
C GLN A 152 -20.06 -12.97 -13.37
N ARG A 153 -20.66 -11.89 -13.89
CA ARG A 153 -22.11 -11.87 -14.14
C ARG A 153 -22.43 -12.87 -15.26
N PRO A 154 -23.33 -13.84 -15.01
CA PRO A 154 -23.75 -14.76 -16.06
C PRO A 154 -24.43 -13.94 -17.17
N ILE A 155 -23.94 -14.10 -18.40
CA ILE A 155 -24.58 -13.51 -19.58
C ILE A 155 -25.97 -14.16 -19.69
N PRO A 156 -27.07 -13.40 -19.66
CA PRO A 156 -28.40 -13.96 -19.83
C PRO A 156 -28.47 -14.72 -21.16
N GLY A 157 -28.62 -16.04 -21.10
CA GLY A 157 -28.75 -16.92 -22.28
C GLY A 157 -27.57 -17.84 -22.59
N SER A 158 -26.41 -17.72 -21.93
CA SER A 158 -25.34 -18.72 -22.07
C SER A 158 -25.57 -19.90 -21.11
N GLY A 159 -26.31 -20.90 -21.58
CA GLY A 159 -26.65 -22.14 -20.85
C GLY A 159 -25.47 -23.08 -20.59
N MET A 160 -24.34 -22.58 -20.11
CA MET A 160 -23.15 -23.37 -19.77
C MET A 160 -22.67 -22.98 -18.37
N GLY A 161 -23.51 -23.33 -17.39
CA GLY A 161 -23.22 -23.18 -15.97
C GLY A 161 -22.24 -24.25 -15.50
N GLY A 162 -21.01 -23.83 -15.18
CA GLY A 162 -19.98 -24.75 -14.68
C GLY A 162 -18.73 -24.03 -14.20
N GLY A 163 -18.89 -22.96 -13.42
CA GLY A 163 -17.75 -22.25 -12.84
C GLY A 163 -17.79 -22.30 -11.32
N ARG A 164 -16.93 -23.13 -10.72
CA ARG A 164 -16.62 -23.18 -9.28
C ARG A 164 -16.22 -21.79 -8.79
N GLY A 165 -17.19 -20.99 -8.35
CA GLY A 165 -16.98 -19.76 -7.61
C GLY A 165 -16.73 -20.07 -6.15
N MET A 166 -15.59 -20.68 -5.84
CA MET A 166 -15.16 -20.93 -4.47
C MET A 166 -14.44 -19.67 -3.98
N GLY A 167 -15.23 -18.68 -3.60
CA GLY A 167 -14.74 -17.42 -3.04
C GLY A 167 -14.88 -17.45 -1.54
N ASN A 168 -13.75 -17.52 -0.83
CA ASN A 168 -13.68 -17.32 0.61
C ASN A 168 -14.11 -15.87 0.93
N GLY A 169 -15.38 -15.70 1.28
CA GLY A 169 -15.99 -14.40 1.43
C GLY A 169 -17.41 -14.46 1.97
N GLY A 170 -17.63 -15.24 3.05
CA GLY A 170 -18.64 -15.02 4.10
C GLY A 170 -20.14 -14.84 3.76
N GLY A 171 -20.55 -14.80 2.50
CA GLY A 171 -21.94 -14.63 2.07
C GLY A 171 -22.57 -15.99 1.81
N ARG A 172 -23.40 -16.47 2.75
CA ARG A 172 -24.22 -17.67 2.54
C ARG A 172 -25.37 -17.33 1.59
N GLY A 173 -25.23 -17.67 0.31
CA GLY A 173 -26.30 -18.21 -0.53
C GLY A 173 -27.57 -17.36 -0.73
N LEU A 174 -27.51 -16.03 -0.60
CA LEU A 174 -28.62 -15.15 -0.95
C LEU A 174 -28.42 -14.72 -2.40
N GLY A 175 -29.29 -15.22 -3.29
CA GLY A 175 -29.22 -15.08 -4.75
C GLY A 175 -28.35 -13.92 -5.26
N ARG A 176 -27.32 -14.28 -6.05
CA ARG A 176 -26.21 -13.51 -6.65
C ARG A 176 -26.47 -12.01 -6.97
N GLY A 177 -27.71 -11.61 -7.23
CA GLY A 177 -28.12 -10.20 -7.38
C GLY A 177 -28.16 -9.39 -6.07
N ARG A 178 -28.65 -9.98 -4.97
CA ARG A 178 -28.72 -9.31 -3.66
C ARG A 178 -27.32 -9.08 -3.05
N GLU A 179 -26.40 -10.02 -3.21
CA GLU A 179 -25.01 -9.87 -2.77
C GLU A 179 -24.28 -8.72 -3.48
N TRP A 180 -24.57 -8.47 -4.76
CA TRP A 180 -23.99 -7.33 -5.48
C TRP A 180 -24.53 -6.00 -4.94
N GLU A 181 -25.84 -5.91 -4.72
CA GLU A 181 -26.48 -4.69 -4.19
C GLU A 181 -26.00 -4.37 -2.78
N GLU A 182 -25.85 -5.37 -1.92
CA GLU A 182 -25.31 -5.18 -0.57
C GLU A 182 -23.83 -4.77 -0.64
N TRP A 183 -23.03 -5.46 -1.46
CA TRP A 183 -21.62 -5.13 -1.62
C TRP A 183 -21.41 -3.70 -2.15
N ILE A 184 -22.14 -3.27 -3.19
CA ILE A 184 -21.94 -1.92 -3.76
C ILE A 184 -22.40 -0.79 -2.83
N ARG A 185 -23.31 -1.08 -1.90
CA ARG A 185 -23.72 -0.10 -0.87
C ARG A 185 -22.63 0.10 0.19
N VAL A 186 -21.92 -0.96 0.58
CA VAL A 186 -20.94 -0.92 1.68
C VAL A 186 -19.50 -0.70 1.20
N ALA A 187 -19.13 -1.32 0.07
CA ALA A 187 -17.75 -1.37 -0.40
C ALA A 187 -17.13 0.01 -0.69
N PRO A 188 -17.79 0.98 -1.34
CA PRO A 188 -17.17 2.28 -1.60
C PRO A 188 -16.71 2.96 -0.30
N ALA A 189 -17.59 3.00 0.71
CA ALA A 189 -17.27 3.60 1.99
C ALA A 189 -16.16 2.82 2.71
N SER A 190 -16.22 1.48 2.74
CA SER A 190 -15.23 0.67 3.44
C SER A 190 -13.83 0.78 2.81
N TYR A 191 -13.74 0.74 1.47
CA TYR A 191 -12.47 0.91 0.78
C TYR A 191 -11.91 2.32 0.96
N LEU A 192 -12.73 3.37 0.93
CA LEU A 192 -12.25 4.73 1.20
C LEU A 192 -11.72 4.86 2.64
N ILE A 193 -12.46 4.37 3.63
CA ILE A 193 -12.07 4.44 5.05
C ILE A 193 -10.80 3.62 5.30
N CYS A 194 -10.75 2.36 4.83
CA CYS A 194 -9.58 1.51 5.00
C CYS A 194 -8.34 2.10 4.33
N GLY A 195 -8.49 2.69 3.13
CA GLY A 195 -7.39 3.33 2.42
C GLY A 195 -6.86 4.57 3.16
N LEU A 196 -7.76 5.42 3.65
CA LEU A 196 -7.41 6.59 4.46
C LEU A 196 -6.71 6.18 5.75
N VAL A 197 -7.26 5.22 6.49
CA VAL A 197 -6.68 4.72 7.74
C VAL A 197 -5.31 4.10 7.50
N ALA A 198 -5.16 3.28 6.46
CA ALA A 198 -3.87 2.69 6.09
C ALA A 198 -2.81 3.77 5.84
N GLY A 199 -3.15 4.78 5.03
CA GLY A 199 -2.24 5.89 4.75
C GLY A 199 -1.93 6.73 5.99
N LEU A 200 -2.90 7.01 6.86
CA LEU A 200 -2.65 7.74 8.12
C LEU A 200 -1.72 6.95 9.05
N VAL A 201 -1.95 5.65 9.23
CA VAL A 201 -1.09 4.78 10.05
C VAL A 201 0.33 4.76 9.50
N CYS A 202 0.48 4.58 8.20
CA CYS A 202 1.77 4.65 7.51
C CYS A 202 2.47 6.01 7.76
N GLY A 203 1.74 7.11 7.59
CA GLY A 203 2.24 8.45 7.81
C GLY A 203 2.74 8.68 9.24
N VAL A 204 1.98 8.21 10.24
CA VAL A 204 2.37 8.31 11.67
C VAL A 204 3.64 7.52 11.96
N ILE A 205 3.74 6.28 11.49
CA ILE A 205 4.92 5.42 11.68
C ILE A 205 6.16 6.12 11.10
N LEU A 206 6.04 6.62 9.87
CA LEU A 206 7.15 7.29 9.18
C LEU A 206 7.57 8.58 9.85
N PHE A 207 6.62 9.39 10.30
CA PHE A 207 6.93 10.62 11.03
C PHE A 207 7.66 10.35 12.35
N ARG A 208 7.19 9.35 13.11
CA ARG A 208 7.80 8.97 14.39
C ARG A 208 9.23 8.52 14.19
N LEU A 209 9.48 7.64 13.22
CA LEU A 209 10.81 7.11 12.94
C LEU A 209 11.77 8.18 12.41
N ARG A 210 11.29 9.11 11.58
CA ARG A 210 12.10 10.25 11.11
C ARG A 210 12.48 11.19 12.25
N ARG A 211 11.53 11.50 13.15
CA ARG A 211 11.80 12.36 14.32
C ARG A 211 12.85 11.74 15.25
N GLN A 212 12.79 10.42 15.47
CA GLN A 212 13.77 9.70 16.28
C GLN A 212 15.17 9.77 15.66
N ARG A 213 15.30 9.57 14.35
CA ARG A 213 16.58 9.70 13.65
C ARG A 213 17.17 11.10 13.77
N SER A 214 16.37 12.14 13.53
CA SER A 214 16.82 13.52 13.69
C SER A 214 17.28 13.86 15.11
N ALA A 215 16.65 13.28 16.13
CA ALA A 215 17.08 13.45 17.53
C ALA A 215 18.39 12.71 17.82
N ALA A 216 18.58 11.51 17.28
CA ALA A 216 19.82 10.74 17.42
C ALA A 216 21.00 11.43 16.73
N ASP A 217 20.79 11.97 15.52
CA ASP A 217 21.82 12.70 14.77
C ASP A 217 22.26 13.97 15.53
N ALA A 218 21.31 14.68 16.16
CA ALA A 218 21.61 15.87 16.96
C ALA A 218 22.35 15.55 18.28
N ALA A 219 22.14 14.35 18.85
CA ALA A 219 22.85 13.89 20.04
C ALA A 219 24.26 13.35 19.73
N GLY A 220 24.48 12.83 18.52
CA GLY A 220 25.75 12.24 18.08
C GLY A 220 26.74 13.24 17.48
N SER A 221 26.33 14.48 17.17
CA SER A 221 27.26 15.52 16.73
C SER A 221 28.09 16.02 17.93
N PRO A 222 29.41 15.78 17.98
CA PRO A 222 30.25 16.37 19.01
C PRO A 222 30.09 17.89 18.97
N SER A 223 29.83 18.50 20.14
CA SER A 223 29.83 19.95 20.27
C SER A 223 31.18 20.50 19.79
N PRO A 224 31.19 21.50 18.89
CA PRO A 224 32.44 22.08 18.39
C PRO A 224 33.28 22.69 19.51
#